data_AF-A0A8D0UAD1-F1
#
_entry.id   AF-A0A8D0UAD1-F1
#
_cell.length_a   1.000
_cell.length_b   1.000
_cell.length_c   1.000
_cell.angle_alpha   90.00
_cell.angle_beta   90.00
_cell.angle_gamma   90.00
#
_symmetry.space_group_name_H-M   'P 1'
#
loop_
_entity.id
_entity.type
_entity.pdbx_description
1 polymer ?
#
loop_
_entity_poly.entity_id
_entity_poly.type
_entity_poly.pdbx_seq_one_letter_code
_entity_poly.pdbx_strand_id
1 'polypeptide(L)'
;MNPTSIHEDMSSIPGLIQYVKDPALLWLWGWLEATVWNRPLAWEPPCATGVVLTVQDLVDFSPVYRCLHIYSVLGDEETFENYYRKQRKKQARLVLQPQSNMHETVDGYRRYFTQIVGFFVVEDHILHVTQGLVTRAYTDELWNMALSKIIAVLRAHSSYCTDPDLVLELKNLIVIFADTLQGYGFPVNRLFDLLFEIRDQYNETLLKKWAGVFRDIFEEDNYSPIPIVSEEEYKVVISKFPFQDPDLEKQPFPKKFPMSQSVPHIYIQVKEFIYASLKFSESLHRSSTEIDDMLRKSTNLLLTRTLSSCLLNLIRKPHIGLTELVQIIINTTHLEQACKYLEDFITNITNISQETVHTTRLYGLSTFKDARHAAEGEIYTKLNQKIDEFVQLADYDWTMSEPDGRASGYLMDLINFLRSIFQVFTHLPVICSLYL
;
A
#
# COMPACT_ATOMS: atom_id res chain seq x y z
N MET A 1 82.01 6.94 -15.23
CA MET A 1 81.71 5.64 -15.87
C MET A 1 80.67 4.94 -15.01
N ASN A 2 79.55 4.57 -15.64
CA ASN A 2 78.33 3.98 -15.07
C ASN A 2 78.56 2.72 -14.22
N PRO A 3 77.75 2.51 -13.17
CA PRO A 3 77.34 1.18 -12.75
C PRO A 3 75.99 0.87 -13.41
N THR A 4 76.04 0.36 -14.64
CA THR A 4 74.89 -0.25 -15.33
C THR A 4 75.03 -1.76 -15.29
N SER A 5 73.87 -2.42 -15.18
CA SER A 5 73.59 -3.85 -15.36
C SER A 5 73.86 -4.81 -14.20
N ILE A 6 72.97 -4.76 -13.20
CA ILE A 6 72.35 -5.99 -12.66
C ILE A 6 70.83 -5.81 -12.80
N HIS A 7 70.38 -5.80 -14.05
CA HIS A 7 69.02 -6.08 -14.46
C HIS A 7 69.11 -7.37 -15.27
N GLU A 8 69.52 -8.46 -14.62
CA GLU A 8 69.44 -9.80 -15.19
C GLU A 8 68.03 -10.34 -14.96
N ASP A 9 67.21 -10.19 -16.00
CA ASP A 9 66.18 -11.14 -16.45
C ASP A 9 65.50 -12.03 -15.39
N MET A 10 64.52 -11.47 -14.67
CA MET A 10 63.36 -12.25 -14.19
C MET A 10 62.42 -12.70 -15.33
N SER A 11 62.76 -12.38 -16.58
CA SER A 11 62.03 -12.77 -17.80
C SER A 11 62.27 -14.22 -18.24
N SER A 12 63.25 -14.93 -17.64
CA SER A 12 63.81 -16.16 -18.23
C SER A 12 63.38 -17.48 -17.58
N ILE A 13 62.40 -17.51 -16.67
CA ILE A 13 61.87 -18.79 -16.16
C ILE A 13 60.32 -18.76 -16.13
N PRO A 14 59.66 -19.13 -17.24
CA PRO A 14 58.20 -19.20 -17.33
C PRO A 14 57.57 -20.05 -16.21
N GLY A 15 58.26 -21.10 -15.77
CA GLY A 15 57.81 -21.99 -14.69
C GLY A 15 57.82 -21.35 -13.30
N LEU A 16 58.75 -20.44 -13.01
CA LEU A 16 58.82 -19.74 -11.71
C LEU A 16 57.79 -18.62 -11.61
N ILE A 17 57.55 -17.92 -12.71
CA ILE A 17 56.48 -16.90 -12.81
C ILE A 17 55.12 -17.57 -12.54
N GLN A 18 54.85 -18.72 -13.17
CA GLN A 18 53.62 -19.47 -12.94
C GLN A 18 53.52 -20.03 -11.51
N TYR A 19 54.64 -20.54 -10.97
CA TYR A 19 54.72 -21.10 -9.61
C TYR A 19 54.47 -20.07 -8.50
N VAL A 20 54.72 -18.77 -8.75
CA VAL A 20 54.42 -17.68 -7.80
C VAL A 20 52.99 -17.15 -7.99
N LYS A 21 52.48 -17.13 -9.22
CA LYS A 21 51.11 -16.68 -9.55
C LYS A 21 50.03 -17.67 -9.05
N ASP A 22 50.25 -18.97 -9.20
CA ASP A 22 49.24 -19.99 -8.86
C ASP A 22 48.86 -20.02 -7.35
N PRO A 23 49.81 -19.96 -6.38
CA PRO A 23 49.48 -19.88 -4.96
C PRO A 23 48.77 -18.57 -4.57
N ALA A 24 49.14 -17.46 -5.20
CA ALA A 24 48.51 -16.15 -4.97
C ALA A 24 47.05 -16.17 -5.45
N LEU A 25 46.78 -16.74 -6.62
CA LEU A 25 45.41 -16.93 -7.12
C LEU A 25 44.62 -17.95 -6.28
N LEU A 26 45.26 -18.97 -5.70
CA LEU A 26 44.62 -19.89 -4.75
C LEU A 26 44.22 -19.19 -3.43
N TRP A 27 45.04 -18.28 -2.92
CA TRP A 27 44.69 -17.46 -1.74
C TRP A 27 43.58 -16.47 -2.05
N LEU A 28 43.62 -15.82 -3.21
CA LEU A 28 42.53 -14.98 -3.67
C LEU A 28 41.25 -15.79 -3.87
N TRP A 29 41.34 -17.01 -4.40
CA TRP A 29 40.20 -17.92 -4.55
C TRP A 29 39.59 -18.29 -3.19
N GLY A 30 40.41 -18.62 -2.18
CA GLY A 30 39.92 -18.86 -0.82
C GLY A 30 39.25 -17.64 -0.19
N TRP A 31 39.81 -16.44 -0.41
CA TRP A 31 39.18 -15.17 0.02
C TRP A 31 37.85 -14.91 -0.72
N LEU A 32 37.83 -15.17 -2.03
CA LEU A 32 36.64 -15.07 -2.86
C LEU A 32 35.56 -16.06 -2.38
N GLU A 33 35.89 -17.29 -2.04
CA GLU A 33 34.92 -18.24 -1.48
C GLU A 33 34.42 -17.84 -0.09
N ALA A 34 35.30 -17.34 0.78
CA ALA A 34 34.94 -16.85 2.11
C ALA A 34 34.02 -15.62 2.06
N THR A 35 34.13 -14.78 1.02
CA THR A 35 33.23 -13.65 0.76
C THR A 35 31.95 -14.05 0.01
N VAL A 36 31.85 -15.29 -0.48
CA VAL A 36 30.64 -15.87 -1.14
C VAL A 36 29.75 -16.62 -0.15
N TRP A 37 30.34 -17.32 0.82
CA TRP A 37 29.60 -18.16 1.75
C TRP A 37 29.15 -17.43 3.02
N ASN A 38 27.83 -17.31 3.16
CA ASN A 38 27.05 -17.27 4.40
C ASN A 38 27.86 -17.40 5.71
N ARG A 39 28.52 -16.33 6.13
CA ARG A 39 28.17 -15.81 7.45
C ARG A 39 27.23 -14.66 7.18
N PRO A 40 26.09 -14.54 7.89
CA PRO A 40 25.63 -13.19 8.13
C PRO A 40 26.85 -12.49 8.72
N LEU A 41 27.49 -11.59 7.96
CA LEU A 41 28.22 -10.52 8.62
C LEU A 41 27.20 -10.04 9.64
N ALA A 42 27.51 -10.17 10.92
CA ALA A 42 26.67 -9.64 11.98
C ALA A 42 26.75 -8.11 11.84
N TRP A 43 26.06 -7.58 10.85
CA TRP A 43 25.90 -6.17 10.60
C TRP A 43 24.65 -5.67 11.31
N GLU A 44 24.04 -6.46 12.22
CA GLU A 44 23.15 -5.85 13.20
C GLU A 44 23.91 -4.65 13.74
N PRO A 45 23.47 -3.40 13.45
CA PRO A 45 24.12 -2.26 14.05
C PRO A 45 24.07 -2.55 15.55
N PRO A 46 25.20 -2.56 16.26
CA PRO A 46 25.18 -2.87 17.67
C PRO A 46 24.32 -1.81 18.34
N CYS A 47 23.05 -2.13 18.57
CA CYS A 47 22.19 -1.44 19.51
C CYS A 47 22.71 -1.75 20.92
N ALA A 48 23.97 -1.38 21.23
CA ALA A 48 24.52 -1.33 22.60
C ALA A 48 26.00 -0.95 22.71
N THR A 49 26.84 -1.02 21.67
CA THR A 49 28.30 -0.76 21.84
C THR A 49 28.81 0.18 20.77
N GLY A 50 29.08 1.43 21.15
CA GLY A 50 29.49 2.55 20.29
C GLY A 50 30.87 2.43 19.64
N VAL A 51 31.20 1.29 19.05
CA VAL A 51 32.37 1.12 18.17
C VAL A 51 31.86 1.04 16.74
N VAL A 52 32.13 2.09 15.97
CA VAL A 52 31.91 2.10 14.52
C VAL A 52 33.01 1.24 13.90
N LEU A 53 32.72 -0.03 13.61
CA LEU A 53 33.64 -0.92 12.90
C LEU A 53 33.74 -0.49 11.44
N THR A 54 34.97 -0.36 10.93
CA THR A 54 35.21 -0.04 9.52
C THR A 54 35.31 -1.32 8.69
N VAL A 55 35.17 -1.21 7.36
CA VAL A 55 35.27 -2.38 6.45
C VAL A 55 36.61 -3.11 6.60
N GLN A 56 37.67 -2.37 6.92
CA GLN A 56 39.02 -2.90 7.16
C GLN A 56 39.11 -3.77 8.42
N ASP A 57 38.22 -3.55 9.41
CA ASP A 57 38.15 -4.33 10.64
C ASP A 57 37.37 -5.65 10.43
N LEU A 58 36.58 -5.74 9.36
CA LEU A 58 35.64 -6.84 9.09
C LEU A 58 36.13 -7.80 8.01
N VAL A 59 36.95 -7.33 7.07
CA VAL A 59 37.42 -8.12 5.91
C VAL A 59 38.93 -7.99 5.77
N ASP A 60 39.63 -9.13 5.73
CA ASP A 60 41.07 -9.13 5.44
C ASP A 60 41.31 -8.95 3.93
N PHE A 61 41.77 -7.76 3.53
CA PHE A 61 42.11 -7.44 2.14
C PHE A 61 43.54 -7.86 1.74
N SER A 62 44.34 -8.39 2.66
CA SER A 62 45.73 -8.78 2.42
C SER A 62 45.91 -9.69 1.19
N PRO A 63 45.05 -10.68 0.91
CA PRO A 63 45.18 -11.51 -0.29
C PRO A 63 45.06 -10.71 -1.58
N VAL A 64 44.13 -9.74 -1.64
CA VAL A 64 43.92 -8.89 -2.83
C VAL A 64 45.13 -7.98 -3.05
N TYR A 65 45.62 -7.33 -1.99
CA TYR A 65 46.77 -6.43 -2.08
C TYR A 65 48.07 -7.16 -2.42
N ARG A 66 48.27 -8.37 -1.87
CA ARG A 66 49.44 -9.21 -2.20
C ARG A 66 49.43 -9.61 -3.67
N CYS A 67 48.30 -10.07 -4.19
CA CYS A 67 48.18 -10.42 -5.60
C CYS A 67 48.40 -9.19 -6.49
N LEU A 68 47.79 -8.04 -6.16
CA LEU A 68 48.00 -6.81 -6.91
C LEU A 68 49.49 -6.42 -6.94
N HIS A 69 50.17 -6.48 -5.79
CA HIS A 69 51.60 -6.16 -5.71
C HIS A 69 52.47 -7.13 -6.52
N ILE A 70 52.22 -8.44 -6.41
CA ILE A 70 52.98 -9.47 -7.15
C ILE A 70 52.83 -9.24 -8.66
N TYR A 71 51.61 -9.05 -9.15
CA TYR A 71 51.37 -8.86 -10.57
C TYR A 71 51.89 -7.51 -11.10
N SER A 72 51.88 -6.47 -10.25
CA SER A 72 52.53 -5.18 -10.53
C SER A 72 54.04 -5.30 -10.71
N VAL A 73 54.72 -5.96 -9.77
CA VAL A 73 56.17 -6.20 -9.85
C VAL A 73 56.55 -7.06 -11.06
N LEU A 74 55.67 -7.97 -11.48
CA LEU A 74 55.87 -8.82 -12.66
C LEU A 74 55.47 -8.15 -13.99
N GLY A 75 54.94 -6.92 -13.99
CA GLY A 75 54.53 -6.19 -15.19
C GLY A 75 53.31 -6.79 -15.90
N ASP A 76 52.46 -7.54 -15.21
CA ASP A 76 51.30 -8.27 -15.77
C ASP A 76 49.99 -7.90 -15.05
N GLU A 77 49.84 -6.61 -14.71
CA GLU A 77 48.69 -6.07 -13.97
C GLU A 77 47.37 -6.35 -14.69
N GLU A 78 47.33 -6.17 -16.01
CA GLU A 78 46.13 -6.34 -16.84
C GLU A 78 45.52 -7.74 -16.71
N THR A 79 46.36 -8.79 -16.64
CA THR A 79 45.90 -10.17 -16.45
C THR A 79 45.22 -10.35 -15.10
N PHE A 80 45.78 -9.76 -14.03
CA PHE A 80 45.20 -9.82 -12.70
C PHE A 80 43.91 -9.01 -12.61
N GLU A 81 43.87 -7.80 -13.19
CA GLU A 81 42.67 -6.98 -13.24
C GLU A 81 41.52 -7.72 -13.92
N ASN A 82 41.79 -8.31 -15.08
CA ASN A 82 40.79 -9.09 -15.82
C ASN A 82 40.32 -10.31 -15.04
N TYR A 83 41.23 -11.02 -14.36
CA TYR A 83 40.87 -12.14 -13.50
C TYR A 83 39.98 -11.70 -12.34
N TYR A 84 40.41 -10.69 -11.58
CA TYR A 84 39.69 -10.17 -10.41
C TYR A 84 38.27 -9.71 -10.81
N ARG A 85 38.16 -8.83 -11.82
CA ARG A 85 36.88 -8.33 -12.32
C ARG A 85 35.95 -9.45 -12.82
N LYS A 86 36.51 -10.48 -13.48
CA LYS A 86 35.73 -11.64 -13.94
C LYS A 86 35.19 -12.46 -12.77
N GLN A 87 35.96 -12.67 -11.71
CA GLN A 87 35.49 -13.40 -10.53
C GLN A 87 34.46 -12.59 -9.74
N ARG A 88 34.71 -11.31 -9.48
CA ARG A 88 33.75 -10.44 -8.77
C ARG A 88 32.44 -10.29 -9.52
N LYS A 89 32.45 -10.22 -10.87
CA LYS A 89 31.22 -10.29 -11.70
C LYS A 89 30.44 -11.60 -11.50
N LYS A 90 31.10 -12.75 -11.32
CA LYS A 90 30.42 -14.02 -11.01
C LYS A 90 29.82 -13.99 -9.60
N GLN A 91 30.55 -13.48 -8.62
CA GLN A 91 30.07 -13.38 -7.25
C GLN A 91 28.89 -12.42 -7.11
N ALA A 92 28.93 -11.27 -7.77
CA ALA A 92 27.79 -10.36 -7.84
C ALA A 92 26.53 -11.08 -8.32
N ARG A 93 26.65 -11.95 -9.34
CA ARG A 93 25.51 -12.72 -9.84
C ARG A 93 24.95 -13.71 -8.80
N LEU A 94 25.76 -14.24 -7.89
CA LEU A 94 25.33 -15.13 -6.82
C LEU A 94 24.66 -14.35 -5.69
N VAL A 95 25.25 -13.24 -5.27
CA VAL A 95 24.69 -12.35 -4.22
C VAL A 95 23.33 -11.78 -4.63
N LEU A 96 23.11 -11.56 -5.92
CA LEU A 96 21.85 -11.05 -6.46
C LEU A 96 20.77 -12.12 -6.65
N GLN A 97 21.05 -13.40 -6.34
CA GLN A 97 20.02 -14.43 -6.41
C GLN A 97 19.17 -14.42 -5.14
N PRO A 98 17.84 -14.22 -5.24
CA PRO A 98 16.97 -14.26 -4.08
C PRO A 98 16.93 -15.67 -3.49
N GLN A 99 16.88 -15.76 -2.15
CA GLN A 99 16.61 -17.03 -1.47
C GLN A 99 15.14 -17.43 -1.69
N SER A 100 14.85 -18.74 -1.71
CA SER A 100 13.52 -19.28 -2.07
C SER A 100 12.36 -18.68 -1.25
N ASN A 101 12.60 -18.37 0.02
CA ASN A 101 11.56 -17.89 0.95
C ASN A 101 11.74 -16.40 1.29
N MET A 102 12.53 -15.67 0.51
CA MET A 102 12.83 -14.26 0.76
C MET A 102 11.57 -13.39 0.84
N HIS A 103 10.55 -13.71 0.04
CA HIS A 103 9.34 -12.92 -0.12
C HIS A 103 8.32 -13.11 1.02
N GLU A 104 8.50 -14.11 1.87
CA GLU A 104 7.55 -14.46 2.93
C GLU A 104 7.79 -13.68 4.23
N THR A 105 9.02 -13.19 4.46
CA THR A 105 9.42 -12.60 5.74
C THR A 105 10.25 -11.34 5.56
N VAL A 106 10.12 -10.42 6.51
CA VAL A 106 10.93 -9.19 6.59
C VAL A 106 12.43 -9.53 6.69
N ASP A 107 12.77 -10.57 7.45
CA ASP A 107 14.16 -11.03 7.61
C ASP A 107 14.76 -11.55 6.30
N GLY A 108 13.94 -12.17 5.44
CA GLY A 108 14.34 -12.57 4.10
C GLY A 108 14.83 -11.37 3.28
N TYR A 109 14.01 -10.32 3.20
CA TYR A 109 14.39 -9.08 2.51
C TYR A 109 15.59 -8.40 3.14
N ARG A 110 15.64 -8.33 4.48
CA ARG A 110 16.78 -7.75 5.21
C ARG A 110 18.08 -8.43 4.81
N ARG A 111 18.14 -9.76 4.89
CA ARG A 111 19.33 -10.55 4.52
C ARG A 111 19.74 -10.31 3.06
N TYR A 112 18.77 -10.28 2.15
CA TYR A 112 19.04 -10.03 0.74
C TYR A 112 19.68 -8.65 0.49
N PHE A 113 19.08 -7.59 1.04
CA PHE A 113 19.63 -6.23 0.91
C PHE A 113 21.02 -6.12 1.54
N THR A 114 21.22 -6.69 2.72
CA THR A 114 22.54 -6.71 3.37
C THR A 114 23.60 -7.32 2.49
N GLN A 115 23.35 -8.50 1.92
CA GLN A 115 24.36 -9.22 1.15
C GLN A 115 24.82 -8.37 -0.02
N ILE A 116 23.89 -7.67 -0.66
CA ILE A 116 24.18 -6.72 -1.74
C ILE A 116 24.98 -5.53 -1.24
N VAL A 117 24.55 -4.87 -0.15
CA VAL A 117 25.29 -3.74 0.43
C VAL A 117 26.71 -4.16 0.79
N GLY A 118 26.89 -5.28 1.49
CA GLY A 118 28.19 -5.80 1.87
C GLY A 118 29.11 -6.04 0.67
N PHE A 119 28.57 -6.57 -0.43
CA PHE A 119 29.32 -6.74 -1.67
C PHE A 119 29.80 -5.39 -2.25
N PHE A 120 28.92 -4.40 -2.36
CA PHE A 120 29.25 -3.10 -2.95
C PHE A 120 30.13 -2.23 -2.04
N VAL A 121 30.01 -2.35 -0.73
CA VAL A 121 30.90 -1.69 0.24
C VAL A 121 32.33 -2.21 0.12
N VAL A 122 32.50 -3.52 -0.09
CA VAL A 122 33.82 -4.12 -0.36
C VAL A 122 34.40 -3.63 -1.68
N GLU A 123 33.59 -3.53 -2.75
CA GLU A 123 34.06 -2.99 -4.04
C GLU A 123 34.41 -1.50 -3.95
N ASP A 124 33.64 -0.70 -3.22
CA ASP A 124 33.92 0.72 -3.00
C ASP A 124 35.21 0.92 -2.20
N HIS A 125 35.47 0.07 -1.20
CA HIS A 125 36.73 0.09 -0.47
C HIS A 125 37.92 -0.17 -1.40
N ILE A 126 37.82 -1.18 -2.26
CA ILE A 126 38.88 -1.53 -3.21
C ILE A 126 39.08 -0.42 -4.23
N LEU A 127 38.01 0.21 -4.72
CA LEU A 127 38.08 1.38 -5.62
C LEU A 127 38.91 2.52 -5.03
N HIS A 128 38.76 2.81 -3.72
CA HIS A 128 39.48 3.91 -3.07
C HIS A 128 40.92 3.55 -2.68
N VAL A 129 41.20 2.29 -2.36
CA VAL A 129 42.53 1.87 -1.88
C VAL A 129 43.45 1.41 -3.02
N THR A 130 42.92 0.84 -4.08
CA THR A 130 43.72 0.30 -5.19
C THR A 130 43.81 1.30 -6.35
N GLN A 131 45.01 1.59 -6.82
CA GLN A 131 45.22 2.41 -8.01
C GLN A 131 45.03 1.54 -9.26
N GLY A 132 43.84 1.56 -9.87
CA GLY A 132 43.59 0.97 -11.20
C GLY A 132 42.84 -0.37 -11.22
N LEU A 133 42.95 -1.21 -10.17
CA LEU A 133 42.34 -2.55 -10.15
C LEU A 133 40.82 -2.50 -10.36
N VAL A 134 40.15 -1.56 -9.68
CA VAL A 134 38.72 -1.26 -9.83
C VAL A 134 38.60 0.20 -10.25
N THR A 135 37.91 0.46 -11.35
CA THR A 135 37.65 1.83 -11.84
C THR A 135 36.22 2.23 -11.58
N ARG A 136 35.95 3.55 -11.50
CA ARG A 136 34.60 4.05 -11.31
C ARG A 136 33.63 3.56 -12.39
N ALA A 137 34.08 3.54 -13.65
CA ALA A 137 33.30 3.03 -14.77
C ALA A 137 32.92 1.54 -14.60
N TYR A 138 33.87 0.69 -14.17
CA TYR A 138 33.58 -0.72 -13.89
C TYR A 138 32.56 -0.89 -12.75
N THR A 139 32.71 -0.12 -11.67
CA THR A 139 31.80 -0.16 -10.52
C THR A 139 30.40 0.30 -10.92
N ASP A 140 30.28 1.34 -11.75
CA ASP A 140 29.00 1.83 -12.26
C ASP A 140 28.34 0.80 -13.19
N GLU A 141 29.09 0.11 -14.07
CA GLU A 141 28.56 -1.00 -14.88
C GLU A 141 28.03 -2.16 -14.01
N LEU A 142 28.82 -2.54 -12.98
CA LEU A 142 28.47 -3.61 -12.07
C LEU A 142 27.20 -3.27 -11.28
N TRP A 143 27.10 -2.03 -10.80
CA TRP A 143 25.92 -1.51 -10.12
C TRP A 143 24.71 -1.45 -11.04
N ASN A 144 24.84 -0.98 -12.27
CA ASN A 144 23.72 -0.94 -13.23
C ASN A 144 23.14 -2.33 -13.53
N MET A 145 24.01 -3.34 -13.64
CA MET A 145 23.60 -4.74 -13.79
C MET A 145 22.89 -5.25 -12.53
N ALA A 146 23.45 -4.95 -11.35
CA ALA A 146 22.86 -5.33 -10.06
C ALA A 146 21.49 -4.69 -9.84
N LEU A 147 21.41 -3.37 -9.99
CA LEU A 147 20.19 -2.57 -9.84
C LEU A 147 19.08 -3.08 -10.76
N SER A 148 19.40 -3.41 -12.02
CA SER A 148 18.41 -3.95 -12.96
C SER A 148 17.86 -5.31 -12.49
N LYS A 149 18.70 -6.17 -11.89
CA LYS A 149 18.25 -7.44 -11.32
C LYS A 149 17.46 -7.26 -10.02
N ILE A 150 17.91 -6.37 -9.13
CA ILE A 150 17.23 -6.06 -7.87
C ILE A 150 15.82 -5.57 -8.16
N ILE A 151 15.66 -4.62 -9.09
CA ILE A 151 14.35 -4.12 -9.50
C ILE A 151 13.47 -5.24 -10.04
N ALA A 152 14.02 -6.12 -10.89
CA ALA A 152 13.25 -7.25 -11.44
C ALA A 152 12.77 -8.22 -10.35
N VAL A 153 13.63 -8.55 -9.38
CA VAL A 153 13.28 -9.42 -8.24
C VAL A 153 12.22 -8.76 -7.36
N LEU A 154 12.43 -7.49 -7.00
CA LEU A 154 11.51 -6.76 -6.13
C LEU A 154 10.14 -6.54 -6.78
N ARG A 155 10.07 -6.24 -8.09
CA ARG A 155 8.79 -6.15 -8.81
C ARG A 155 8.04 -7.48 -8.83
N ALA A 156 8.75 -8.57 -9.10
CA ALA A 156 8.14 -9.89 -9.10
C ALA A 156 7.57 -10.22 -7.72
N HIS A 157 8.35 -10.03 -6.66
CA HIS A 157 7.93 -10.40 -5.31
C HIS A 157 6.91 -9.45 -4.71
N SER A 158 7.00 -8.14 -5.01
CA SER A 158 5.99 -7.19 -4.58
C SER A 158 4.64 -7.61 -5.16
N SER A 159 4.56 -7.96 -6.46
CA SER A 159 3.31 -8.28 -7.17
C SER A 159 2.44 -9.38 -6.53
N TYR A 160 3.08 -10.33 -5.83
CA TYR A 160 2.40 -11.44 -5.14
C TYR A 160 2.06 -11.13 -3.68
N CYS A 161 2.59 -10.04 -3.12
CA CYS A 161 2.34 -9.66 -1.74
C CYS A 161 0.92 -9.14 -1.56
N THR A 162 0.13 -9.84 -0.75
CA THR A 162 -1.24 -9.46 -0.39
C THR A 162 -1.36 -8.85 1.00
N ASP A 163 -0.28 -8.83 1.77
CA ASP A 163 -0.25 -8.26 3.11
C ASP A 163 0.23 -6.79 3.06
N PRO A 164 -0.62 -5.80 3.39
CA PRO A 164 -0.22 -4.40 3.45
C PRO A 164 0.96 -4.14 4.40
N ASP A 165 1.03 -4.84 5.53
CA ASP A 165 2.05 -4.59 6.54
C ASP A 165 3.44 -5.01 6.03
N LEU A 166 3.52 -6.18 5.36
CA LEU A 166 4.75 -6.64 4.72
C LEU A 166 5.20 -5.71 3.58
N VAL A 167 4.28 -5.15 2.78
CA VAL A 167 4.61 -4.18 1.73
C VAL A 167 5.20 -2.90 2.33
N LEU A 168 4.68 -2.44 3.47
CA LEU A 168 5.18 -1.26 4.14
C LEU A 168 6.60 -1.49 4.71
N GLU A 169 6.81 -2.64 5.35
CA GLU A 169 8.15 -3.04 5.82
C GLU A 169 9.14 -3.16 4.67
N LEU A 170 8.73 -3.74 3.54
CA LEU A 170 9.54 -3.80 2.32
C LEU A 170 9.91 -2.39 1.83
N LYS A 171 8.95 -1.45 1.80
CA LYS A 171 9.22 -0.06 1.43
C LYS A 171 10.27 0.57 2.36
N ASN A 172 10.15 0.36 3.68
CA ASN A 172 11.12 0.90 4.65
C ASN A 172 12.53 0.32 4.43
N LEU A 173 12.63 -0.98 4.16
CA LEU A 173 13.89 -1.63 3.83
C LEU A 173 14.51 -1.10 2.53
N ILE A 174 13.70 -0.86 1.49
CA ILE A 174 14.17 -0.28 0.22
C ILE A 174 14.69 1.14 0.42
N VAL A 175 14.01 1.96 1.23
CA VAL A 175 14.47 3.33 1.55
C VAL A 175 15.82 3.28 2.28
N ILE A 176 15.96 2.48 3.33
CA ILE A 176 17.22 2.33 4.06
C ILE A 176 18.34 1.82 3.13
N PHE A 177 18.02 0.85 2.26
CA PHE A 177 18.95 0.32 1.27
C PHE A 177 19.41 1.38 0.27
N ALA A 178 18.48 2.22 -0.22
CA ALA A 178 18.79 3.31 -1.13
C ALA A 178 19.65 4.39 -0.45
N ASP A 179 19.29 4.84 0.75
CA ASP A 179 20.03 5.86 1.50
C ASP A 179 21.46 5.39 1.82
N THR A 180 21.60 4.12 2.23
CA THR A 180 22.91 3.52 2.52
C THR A 180 23.82 3.57 1.30
N LEU A 181 23.33 3.12 0.13
CA LEU A 181 24.14 3.09 -1.09
C LEU A 181 24.37 4.49 -1.69
N GLN A 182 23.42 5.41 -1.52
CA GLN A 182 23.61 6.81 -1.87
C GLN A 182 24.74 7.44 -1.06
N GLY A 183 24.91 7.05 0.21
CA GLY A 183 26.05 7.47 1.05
C GLY A 183 27.43 7.07 0.49
N TYR A 184 27.51 5.95 -0.24
CA TYR A 184 28.72 5.53 -0.97
C TYR A 184 28.79 6.08 -2.41
N GLY A 185 27.87 6.98 -2.77
CA GLY A 185 27.84 7.65 -4.07
C GLY A 185 27.29 6.80 -5.22
N PHE A 186 26.54 5.72 -4.96
CA PHE A 186 25.87 4.95 -6.01
C PHE A 186 24.56 5.62 -6.44
N PRO A 187 24.20 5.62 -7.75
CA PRO A 187 22.94 6.18 -8.22
C PRO A 187 21.74 5.28 -7.87
N VAL A 188 20.79 5.80 -7.08
CA VAL A 188 19.64 5.05 -6.54
C VAL A 188 18.27 5.48 -7.08
N ASN A 189 18.21 6.46 -8.00
CA ASN A 189 16.95 7.02 -8.50
C ASN A 189 15.94 5.97 -8.99
N ARG A 190 16.40 4.90 -9.64
CA ARG A 190 15.52 3.82 -10.14
C ARG A 190 14.85 3.01 -9.02
N LEU A 191 15.39 3.02 -7.80
CA LEU A 191 14.75 2.41 -6.63
C LEU A 191 13.57 3.26 -6.15
N PHE A 192 13.67 4.59 -6.24
CA PHE A 192 12.55 5.48 -5.94
C PHE A 192 11.43 5.36 -6.98
N ASP A 193 11.77 5.19 -8.27
CA ASP A 193 10.77 4.88 -9.31
C ASP A 193 10.01 3.58 -8.98
N LEU A 194 10.74 2.54 -8.54
CA LEU A 194 10.16 1.29 -8.09
C LEU A 194 9.25 1.47 -6.87
N LEU A 195 9.62 2.32 -5.90
CA LEU A 195 8.77 2.61 -4.74
C LEU A 195 7.42 3.20 -5.15
N PHE A 196 7.35 3.98 -6.24
CA PHE A 196 6.07 4.46 -6.77
C PHE A 196 5.22 3.35 -7.38
N GLU A 197 5.83 2.38 -8.05
CA GLU A 197 5.10 1.20 -8.54
C GLU A 197 4.57 0.35 -7.37
N ILE A 198 5.40 0.13 -6.34
CA ILE A 198 5.00 -0.60 -5.13
C ILE A 198 3.86 0.13 -4.39
N ARG A 199 3.85 1.47 -4.39
CA ARG A 199 2.75 2.27 -3.82
C ARG A 199 1.41 1.95 -4.48
N ASP A 200 1.38 1.91 -5.80
CA ASP A 200 0.14 1.70 -6.53
C ASP A 200 -0.41 0.29 -6.22
N GLN A 201 0.50 -0.68 -6.08
CA GLN A 201 0.14 -2.01 -5.60
C GLN A 201 -0.34 -2.04 -4.14
N TYR A 202 0.32 -1.30 -3.25
CA TYR A 202 -0.09 -1.16 -1.85
C TYR A 202 -1.52 -0.62 -1.76
N ASN A 203 -1.83 0.43 -2.53
CA ASN A 203 -3.17 1.01 -2.61
C ASN A 203 -4.20 -0.02 -3.10
N GLU A 204 -3.89 -0.80 -4.14
CA GLU A 204 -4.79 -1.87 -4.61
C GLU A 204 -5.04 -2.94 -3.54
N THR A 205 -4.01 -3.28 -2.75
CA THR A 205 -4.10 -4.25 -1.66
C THR A 205 -4.96 -3.71 -0.51
N LEU A 206 -4.78 -2.44 -0.13
CA LEU A 206 -5.64 -1.77 0.84
C LEU A 206 -7.09 -1.73 0.38
N LEU A 207 -7.35 -1.38 -0.89
CA LEU A 207 -8.70 -1.33 -1.43
C LEU A 207 -9.41 -2.69 -1.34
N LYS A 208 -8.69 -3.80 -1.58
CA LYS A 208 -9.22 -5.16 -1.42
C LYS A 208 -9.54 -5.48 0.04
N LYS A 209 -8.65 -5.17 0.98
CA LYS A 209 -8.87 -5.41 2.41
C LYS A 209 -10.06 -4.59 2.93
N TRP A 210 -10.19 -3.33 2.51
CA TRP A 210 -11.30 -2.46 2.93
C TRP A 210 -12.63 -2.83 2.25
N ALA A 211 -12.60 -3.46 1.08
CA ALA A 211 -13.78 -4.09 0.49
C ALA A 211 -14.34 -5.23 1.37
N GLY A 212 -13.46 -5.91 2.12
CA GLY A 212 -13.85 -6.85 3.18
C GLY A 212 -14.53 -6.16 4.33
N VAL A 213 -13.81 -5.20 4.94
CA VAL A 213 -14.30 -4.44 6.10
C VAL A 213 -15.66 -3.79 5.84
N PHE A 214 -15.88 -3.17 4.68
CA PHE A 214 -17.18 -2.57 4.36
C PHE A 214 -18.30 -3.59 4.23
N ARG A 215 -18.02 -4.77 3.66
CA ARG A 215 -19.02 -5.83 3.56
C ARG A 215 -19.40 -6.35 4.94
N ASP A 216 -18.42 -6.54 5.82
CA ASP A 216 -18.67 -6.97 7.19
C ASP A 216 -19.53 -5.93 7.94
N ILE A 217 -19.23 -4.64 7.79
CA ILE A 217 -20.05 -3.55 8.36
C ILE A 217 -21.49 -3.60 7.85
N PHE A 218 -21.70 -3.82 6.54
CA PHE A 218 -23.06 -3.92 5.98
C PHE A 218 -23.79 -5.20 6.39
N GLU A 219 -23.08 -6.28 6.70
CA GLU A 219 -23.70 -7.53 7.16
C GLU A 219 -24.06 -7.49 8.65
N GLU A 220 -23.30 -6.76 9.46
CA GLU A 220 -23.56 -6.56 10.89
C GLU A 220 -24.58 -5.45 11.19
N ASP A 221 -24.84 -4.54 10.24
CA ASP A 221 -25.74 -3.40 10.45
C ASP A 221 -27.20 -3.85 10.63
N ASN A 222 -27.90 -3.16 11.51
CA ASN A 222 -29.31 -3.42 11.82
C ASN A 222 -30.29 -2.53 11.03
N TYR A 223 -29.76 -1.65 10.17
CA TYR A 223 -30.53 -0.74 9.31
C TYR A 223 -31.65 0.01 10.04
N SER A 224 -31.37 0.44 11.27
CA SER A 224 -32.31 1.20 12.09
C SER A 224 -31.69 2.51 12.60
N PRO A 225 -32.51 3.56 12.83
CA PRO A 225 -32.06 4.80 13.45
C PRO A 225 -31.40 4.53 14.82
N ILE A 226 -30.22 5.12 15.07
CA ILE A 226 -29.48 4.89 16.32
C ILE A 226 -30.25 5.50 17.51
N PRO A 227 -30.72 4.70 18.48
CA PRO A 227 -31.36 5.22 19.68
C PRO A 227 -30.31 5.75 20.66
N ILE A 228 -30.63 6.85 21.33
CA ILE A 228 -29.78 7.48 22.34
C ILE A 228 -30.62 7.74 23.57
N VAL A 229 -30.27 7.05 24.65
CA VAL A 229 -30.97 7.16 25.93
C VAL A 229 -30.27 8.10 26.91
N SER A 230 -28.98 8.42 26.70
CA SER A 230 -28.21 9.30 27.59
C SER A 230 -27.34 10.33 26.85
N GLU A 231 -26.94 11.39 27.56
CA GLU A 231 -25.99 12.38 27.06
C GLU A 231 -24.58 11.77 26.84
N GLU A 232 -24.24 10.75 27.61
CA GLU A 232 -22.96 10.02 27.49
C GLU A 232 -22.89 9.27 26.15
N GLU A 233 -23.95 8.54 25.80
CA GLU A 233 -24.06 7.87 24.50
C GLU A 233 -24.02 8.86 23.34
N TYR A 234 -24.68 10.02 23.50
CA TYR A 234 -24.63 11.10 22.51
C TYR A 234 -23.19 11.58 22.26
N LYS A 235 -22.42 11.85 23.32
CA LYS A 235 -21.02 12.27 23.21
C LYS A 235 -20.15 11.20 22.54
N VAL A 236 -20.38 9.92 22.83
CA VAL A 236 -19.66 8.81 22.19
C VAL A 236 -19.91 8.79 20.69
N VAL A 237 -21.17 8.91 20.24
CA VAL A 237 -21.48 8.88 18.81
C VAL A 237 -20.93 10.12 18.09
N ILE A 238 -21.06 11.31 18.69
CA ILE A 238 -20.51 12.56 18.12
C ILE A 238 -18.98 12.53 18.04
N SER A 239 -18.30 11.89 19.00
CA SER A 239 -16.84 11.73 18.94
C SER A 239 -16.38 10.87 17.76
N LYS A 240 -17.23 9.92 17.34
CA LYS A 240 -16.96 9.01 16.22
C LYS A 240 -17.34 9.63 14.87
N PHE A 241 -18.46 10.36 14.83
CA PHE A 241 -19.01 10.95 13.63
C PHE A 241 -19.45 12.40 13.89
N PRO A 242 -18.84 13.39 13.20
CA PRO A 242 -19.20 14.79 13.38
C PRO A 242 -20.56 15.05 12.73
N PHE A 243 -21.63 14.96 13.53
CA PHE A 243 -22.98 15.27 13.11
C PHE A 243 -23.49 16.49 13.86
N GLN A 244 -24.04 17.45 13.12
CA GLN A 244 -24.60 18.69 13.68
C GLN A 244 -26.05 18.81 13.22
N ASP A 245 -26.98 18.75 14.18
CA ASP A 245 -28.40 18.97 13.95
C ASP A 245 -28.96 19.82 15.09
N PRO A 246 -29.21 21.11 14.85
CA PRO A 246 -29.71 22.05 15.86
C PRO A 246 -31.07 21.68 16.44
N ASP A 247 -31.88 20.92 15.69
CA ASP A 247 -33.22 20.52 16.11
C ASP A 247 -33.16 19.24 16.96
N LEU A 248 -32.24 18.33 16.62
CA LEU A 248 -31.97 17.15 17.45
C LEU A 248 -31.31 17.53 18.78
N GLU A 249 -30.42 18.53 18.79
CA GLU A 249 -29.76 19.02 20.02
C GLU A 249 -30.76 19.56 21.05
N LYS A 250 -31.85 20.20 20.60
CA LYS A 250 -32.88 20.79 21.48
C LYS A 250 -33.88 19.79 22.07
N GLN A 251 -33.98 18.59 21.51
CA GLN A 251 -34.93 17.59 22.01
C GLN A 251 -34.53 17.07 23.41
N PRO A 252 -35.48 16.58 24.23
CA PRO A 252 -35.15 15.80 25.43
C PRO A 252 -34.75 14.36 25.06
N PHE A 253 -34.03 13.67 25.95
CA PHE A 253 -33.76 12.23 25.78
C PHE A 253 -35.03 11.40 26.09
N PRO A 254 -35.27 10.27 25.40
CA PRO A 254 -34.40 9.62 24.42
C PRO A 254 -34.51 10.23 23.00
N LYS A 255 -33.35 10.38 22.34
CA LYS A 255 -33.24 10.89 20.96
C LYS A 255 -32.94 9.76 19.99
N LYS A 256 -33.13 9.99 18.70
CA LYS A 256 -32.73 9.04 17.65
C LYS A 256 -31.94 9.78 16.57
N PHE A 257 -30.76 9.30 16.23
CA PHE A 257 -30.09 9.77 15.02
C PHE A 257 -30.78 9.16 13.80
N PRO A 258 -30.96 9.94 12.72
CA PRO A 258 -31.62 9.46 11.51
C PRO A 258 -30.82 8.37 10.77
N MET A 259 -29.50 8.33 10.98
CA MET A 259 -28.61 7.32 10.41
C MET A 259 -28.54 6.05 11.25
N SER A 260 -28.14 4.96 10.62
CA SER A 260 -27.79 3.69 11.28
C SER A 260 -26.32 3.65 11.71
N GLN A 261 -25.95 2.60 12.46
CA GLN A 261 -24.57 2.41 12.95
C GLN A 261 -23.56 2.28 11.80
N SER A 262 -23.95 1.79 10.62
CA SER A 262 -23.01 1.68 9.49
C SER A 262 -22.35 3.02 9.11
N VAL A 263 -23.03 4.16 9.26
CA VAL A 263 -22.48 5.47 8.85
C VAL A 263 -21.26 5.89 9.69
N PRO A 264 -21.34 5.97 11.04
CA PRO A 264 -20.16 6.20 11.88
C PRO A 264 -19.03 5.19 11.67
N HIS A 265 -19.36 3.90 11.49
CA HIS A 265 -18.35 2.86 11.31
C HIS A 265 -17.63 3.02 9.96
N ILE A 266 -18.35 3.27 8.86
CA ILE A 266 -17.74 3.54 7.55
C ILE A 266 -16.86 4.80 7.63
N TYR A 267 -17.32 5.87 8.28
CA TYR A 267 -16.54 7.10 8.42
C TYR A 267 -15.20 6.85 9.14
N ILE A 268 -15.20 6.09 10.24
CA ILE A 268 -13.98 5.69 10.95
C ILE A 268 -13.08 4.88 10.02
N GLN A 269 -13.61 3.87 9.32
CA GLN A 269 -12.80 3.02 8.44
C GLN A 269 -12.20 3.77 7.25
N VAL A 270 -12.88 4.79 6.73
CA VAL A 270 -12.31 5.69 5.71
C VAL A 270 -11.19 6.55 6.29
N LYS A 271 -11.30 7.02 7.54
CA LYS A 271 -10.17 7.71 8.20
C LYS A 271 -8.98 6.78 8.42
N GLU A 272 -9.20 5.54 8.84
CA GLU A 272 -8.15 4.53 8.98
C GLU A 272 -7.47 4.21 7.64
N PHE A 273 -8.25 4.16 6.54
CA PHE A 273 -7.69 4.04 5.20
C PHE A 273 -6.75 5.21 4.85
N ILE A 274 -7.20 6.44 5.12
CA ILE A 274 -6.41 7.66 4.86
C ILE A 274 -5.10 7.61 5.66
N TYR A 275 -5.14 7.21 6.93
CA TYR A 275 -3.94 7.02 7.74
C TYR A 275 -3.01 5.94 7.18
N ALA A 276 -3.55 4.81 6.72
CA ALA A 276 -2.75 3.75 6.11
C ALA A 276 -2.07 4.24 4.81
N SER A 277 -2.80 4.96 3.94
CA SER A 277 -2.23 5.59 2.74
C SER A 277 -1.16 6.64 3.07
N LEU A 278 -1.35 7.41 4.15
CA LEU A 278 -0.38 8.40 4.60
C LEU A 278 0.90 7.73 5.10
N LYS A 279 0.78 6.66 5.92
CA LYS A 279 1.91 5.92 6.49
C LYS A 279 2.86 5.40 5.41
N PHE A 280 2.34 5.01 4.24
CA PHE A 280 3.18 4.63 3.11
C PHE A 280 3.98 5.81 2.53
N SER A 281 3.39 7.01 2.55
CA SER A 281 3.97 8.23 1.98
C SER A 281 5.05 8.86 2.85
N GLU A 282 5.07 8.53 4.14
CA GLU A 282 6.15 8.89 5.05
C GLU A 282 7.49 8.40 4.48
N SER A 283 8.58 9.15 4.68
CA SER A 283 9.92 8.81 4.18
C SER A 283 10.14 8.81 2.66
N LEU A 284 9.16 9.17 1.82
CA LEU A 284 9.35 9.29 0.36
C LEU A 284 9.87 10.68 -0.09
N HIS A 285 10.32 11.53 0.84
CA HIS A 285 10.81 12.90 0.59
C HIS A 285 9.92 13.77 -0.31
N ARG A 286 8.60 13.56 -0.25
CA ARG A 286 7.62 14.32 -1.04
C ARG A 286 7.22 15.63 -0.39
N SER A 287 6.79 16.59 -1.21
CA SER A 287 6.14 17.79 -0.69
C SER A 287 4.79 17.44 -0.08
N SER A 288 4.34 18.24 0.89
CA SER A 288 3.01 18.08 1.48
C SER A 288 1.91 18.08 0.42
N THR A 289 2.05 18.91 -0.62
CA THR A 289 1.08 19.03 -1.73
C THR A 289 0.94 17.74 -2.54
N GLU A 290 2.03 17.02 -2.81
CA GLU A 290 1.97 15.76 -3.53
C GLU A 290 1.33 14.64 -2.70
N ILE A 291 1.56 14.64 -1.39
CA ILE A 291 0.95 13.70 -0.45
C ILE A 291 -0.56 13.93 -0.40
N ASP A 292 -0.97 15.19 -0.30
CA ASP A 292 -2.36 15.63 -0.24
C ASP A 292 -3.16 15.27 -1.49
N ASP A 293 -2.61 15.52 -2.69
CA ASP A 293 -3.20 15.08 -3.95
C ASP A 293 -3.31 13.56 -4.05
N MET A 294 -2.29 12.85 -3.57
CA MET A 294 -2.28 11.39 -3.55
C MET A 294 -3.36 10.83 -2.62
N LEU A 295 -3.49 11.36 -1.40
CA LEU A 295 -4.51 10.94 -0.44
C LEU A 295 -5.92 11.18 -0.96
N ARG A 296 -6.17 12.32 -1.62
CA ARG A 296 -7.50 12.55 -2.24
C ARG A 296 -7.77 11.59 -3.38
N LYS A 297 -6.78 11.29 -4.23
CA LYS A 297 -6.93 10.30 -5.31
C LYS A 297 -7.20 8.90 -4.77
N SER A 298 -6.46 8.44 -3.76
CA SER A 298 -6.67 7.11 -3.17
C SER A 298 -8.02 7.00 -2.46
N THR A 299 -8.41 8.04 -1.71
CA THR A 299 -9.71 8.13 -1.03
C THR A 299 -10.86 8.15 -2.05
N ASN A 300 -10.71 8.88 -3.15
CA ASN A 300 -11.68 8.87 -4.23
C ASN A 300 -11.86 7.48 -4.83
N LEU A 301 -10.78 6.73 -5.01
CA LEU A 301 -10.86 5.35 -5.51
C LEU A 301 -11.57 4.43 -4.51
N LEU A 302 -11.30 4.60 -3.20
CA LEU A 302 -12.02 3.88 -2.15
C LEU A 302 -13.52 4.15 -2.20
N LEU A 303 -13.93 5.42 -2.28
CA LEU A 303 -15.34 5.80 -2.31
C LEU A 303 -16.04 5.33 -3.59
N THR A 304 -15.49 5.70 -4.75
CA THR A 304 -16.13 5.50 -6.07
C THR A 304 -16.12 4.06 -6.55
N ARG A 305 -15.07 3.28 -6.23
CA ARG A 305 -14.91 1.90 -6.69
C ARG A 305 -15.32 0.90 -5.63
N THR A 306 -14.72 1.00 -4.44
CA THR A 306 -14.87 -0.03 -3.40
C THR A 306 -16.18 0.10 -2.64
N LEU A 307 -16.42 1.27 -2.02
CA LEU A 307 -17.63 1.50 -1.22
C LEU A 307 -18.88 1.50 -2.11
N SER A 308 -18.83 2.15 -3.28
CA SER A 308 -19.90 2.11 -4.28
C SER A 308 -20.26 0.68 -4.69
N SER A 309 -19.27 -0.15 -5.00
CA SER A 309 -19.52 -1.55 -5.37
C SER A 309 -20.16 -2.33 -4.21
N CYS A 310 -19.73 -2.10 -2.97
CA CYS A 310 -20.33 -2.73 -1.79
C CYS A 310 -21.79 -2.28 -1.60
N LEU A 311 -22.09 -0.99 -1.77
CA LEU A 311 -23.46 -0.46 -1.69
C LEU A 311 -24.36 -1.02 -2.79
N LEU A 312 -23.89 -1.08 -4.04
CA LEU A 312 -24.67 -1.64 -5.14
C LEU A 312 -24.94 -3.14 -4.94
N ASN A 313 -23.96 -3.89 -4.43
CA ASN A 313 -24.14 -5.30 -4.09
C ASN A 313 -25.13 -5.48 -2.94
N LEU A 314 -25.14 -4.57 -1.96
CA LEU A 314 -26.11 -4.55 -0.87
C LEU A 314 -27.53 -4.28 -1.39
N ILE A 315 -27.71 -3.25 -2.22
CA ILE A 315 -29.02 -2.87 -2.79
C ILE A 315 -29.61 -3.99 -3.64
N ARG A 316 -28.78 -4.73 -4.37
CA ARG A 316 -29.19 -5.86 -5.23
C ARG A 316 -29.42 -7.17 -4.47
N LYS A 317 -29.27 -7.21 -3.14
CA LYS A 317 -29.54 -8.44 -2.37
C LYS A 317 -31.01 -8.84 -2.51
N PRO A 318 -31.33 -10.11 -2.84
CA PRO A 318 -32.71 -10.52 -3.15
C PRO A 318 -33.66 -10.32 -1.97
N HIS A 319 -33.20 -10.52 -0.74
CA HIS A 319 -34.01 -10.48 0.48
C HIS A 319 -33.99 -9.14 1.22
N ILE A 320 -33.51 -8.05 0.60
CA ILE A 320 -33.49 -6.74 1.27
C ILE A 320 -34.90 -6.17 1.47
N GLY A 321 -35.23 -5.71 2.67
CA GLY A 321 -36.53 -5.12 3.00
C GLY A 321 -36.72 -3.71 2.42
N LEU A 322 -37.97 -3.28 2.21
CA LEU A 322 -38.28 -1.90 1.79
C LEU A 322 -37.78 -0.87 2.81
N THR A 323 -37.93 -1.15 4.11
CA THR A 323 -37.47 -0.27 5.20
C THR A 323 -35.95 -0.18 5.25
N GLU A 324 -35.24 -1.27 4.94
CA GLU A 324 -33.77 -1.30 4.86
C GLU A 324 -33.26 -0.45 3.69
N LEU A 325 -33.91 -0.53 2.52
CA LEU A 325 -33.61 0.33 1.37
C LEU A 325 -33.78 1.82 1.68
N VAL A 326 -34.85 2.18 2.41
CA VAL A 326 -35.06 3.57 2.87
C VAL A 326 -33.93 4.01 3.79
N GLN A 327 -33.57 3.17 4.75
CA GLN A 327 -32.47 3.49 5.66
C GLN A 327 -31.14 3.64 4.91
N ILE A 328 -30.88 2.85 3.87
CA ILE A 328 -29.70 2.99 3.02
C ILE A 328 -29.70 4.36 2.30
N ILE A 329 -30.84 4.85 1.82
CA ILE A 329 -30.95 6.20 1.21
C ILE A 329 -30.61 7.29 2.24
N ILE A 330 -31.09 7.14 3.48
CA ILE A 330 -30.77 8.08 4.57
C ILE A 330 -29.27 8.02 4.89
N ASN A 331 -28.72 6.81 5.05
CA ASN A 331 -27.31 6.58 5.35
C ASN A 331 -26.38 7.18 4.28
N THR A 332 -26.69 6.95 3.00
CA THR A 332 -25.91 7.51 1.87
C THR A 332 -25.96 9.04 1.85
N THR A 333 -27.06 9.67 2.27
CA THR A 333 -27.14 11.13 2.42
C THR A 333 -26.20 11.64 3.53
N HIS A 334 -26.09 10.94 4.65
CA HIS A 334 -25.15 11.31 5.71
C HIS A 334 -23.69 11.00 5.34
N LEU A 335 -23.42 9.91 4.61
CA LEU A 335 -22.08 9.62 4.07
C LEU A 335 -21.64 10.67 3.05
N GLU A 336 -22.56 11.21 2.25
CA GLU A 336 -22.28 12.33 1.35
C GLU A 336 -21.85 13.59 2.12
N GLN A 337 -22.56 13.92 3.20
CA GLN A 337 -22.16 15.03 4.09
C GLN A 337 -20.80 14.75 4.73
N ALA A 338 -20.54 13.49 5.10
CA ALA A 338 -19.29 13.06 5.71
C ALA A 338 -18.06 13.32 4.84
N CYS A 339 -18.20 13.32 3.51
CA CYS A 339 -17.11 13.63 2.59
C CYS A 339 -16.51 15.02 2.81
N LYS A 340 -17.29 16.02 3.23
CA LYS A 340 -16.75 17.35 3.56
C LYS A 340 -15.80 17.28 4.75
N TYR A 341 -16.20 16.56 5.80
CA TYR A 341 -15.34 16.37 6.97
C TYR A 341 -14.08 15.54 6.64
N LEU A 342 -14.17 14.62 5.68
CA LEU A 342 -13.00 13.88 5.19
C LEU A 342 -12.04 14.78 4.39
N GLU A 343 -12.56 15.71 3.59
CA GLU A 343 -11.72 16.72 2.90
C GLU A 343 -10.96 17.60 3.89
N ASP A 344 -11.65 18.09 4.91
CA ASP A 344 -11.03 18.89 5.99
C ASP A 344 -9.99 18.07 6.75
N PHE A 345 -10.31 16.80 7.03
CA PHE A 345 -9.39 15.88 7.71
C PHE A 345 -8.11 15.64 6.90
N ILE A 346 -8.20 15.39 5.59
CA ILE A 346 -7.02 15.22 4.73
C ILE A 346 -6.16 16.50 4.76
N THR A 347 -6.80 17.66 4.61
CA THR A 347 -6.13 18.98 4.60
C THR A 347 -5.43 19.28 5.92
N ASN A 348 -6.07 18.91 7.04
CA ASN A 348 -5.49 19.08 8.38
C ASN A 348 -4.27 18.20 8.60
N ILE A 349 -4.30 16.95 8.12
CA ILE A 349 -3.16 16.04 8.30
C ILE A 349 -1.98 16.41 7.41
N THR A 350 -2.24 16.96 6.23
CA THR A 350 -1.18 17.37 5.29
C THR A 350 -0.61 18.76 5.59
N ASN A 351 -1.20 19.51 6.53
CA ASN A 351 -0.80 20.87 6.93
C ASN A 351 -0.74 21.87 5.76
N ILE A 352 -1.63 21.73 4.77
CA ILE A 352 -1.71 22.65 3.63
C ILE A 352 -2.73 23.74 3.91
N SER A 353 -2.39 24.98 3.53
CA SER A 353 -3.32 26.12 3.63
C SER A 353 -4.53 25.93 2.72
N GLN A 354 -5.73 26.19 3.27
CA GLN A 354 -7.01 26.20 2.55
C GLN A 354 -7.07 27.22 1.39
N GLU A 355 -6.08 28.10 1.24
CA GLU A 355 -6.02 29.08 0.13
C GLU A 355 -5.40 28.51 -1.16
N THR A 356 -4.78 27.33 -1.10
CA THR A 356 -4.15 26.66 -2.26
C THR A 356 -5.13 25.79 -3.08
N VAL A 357 -6.43 26.06 -2.97
CA VAL A 357 -7.53 25.18 -3.41
C VAL A 357 -7.81 25.30 -4.91
N HIS A 358 -6.88 24.78 -5.70
CA HIS A 358 -7.21 24.09 -6.95
C HIS A 358 -7.26 22.57 -6.76
N THR A 359 -7.49 22.13 -5.51
CA THR A 359 -7.39 20.73 -5.11
C THR A 359 -8.64 19.93 -5.48
N THR A 360 -8.42 18.70 -5.94
CA THR A 360 -9.47 17.80 -6.41
C THR A 360 -10.43 17.45 -5.26
N ARG A 361 -11.70 17.85 -5.35
CA ARG A 361 -12.73 17.49 -4.36
C ARG A 361 -12.96 15.97 -4.31
N LEU A 362 -13.49 15.48 -3.20
CA LEU A 362 -13.90 14.09 -3.11
C LEU A 362 -15.17 13.86 -3.95
N TYR A 363 -15.16 12.82 -4.79
CA TYR A 363 -16.27 12.42 -5.66
C TYR A 363 -17.37 11.65 -4.88
N GLY A 364 -17.49 11.86 -3.58
CA GLY A 364 -18.56 11.28 -2.76
C GLY A 364 -19.94 11.68 -3.27
N LEU A 365 -20.09 12.93 -3.71
CA LEU A 365 -21.38 13.48 -4.14
C LEU A 365 -21.99 12.74 -5.34
N SER A 366 -21.20 12.43 -6.38
CA SER A 366 -21.70 11.65 -7.52
C SER A 366 -21.93 10.19 -7.13
N THR A 367 -21.00 9.60 -6.39
CA THR A 367 -21.06 8.18 -6.01
C THR A 367 -22.29 7.86 -5.18
N PHE A 368 -22.57 8.65 -4.14
CA PHE A 368 -23.73 8.41 -3.27
C PHE A 368 -25.04 8.83 -3.93
N LYS A 369 -25.01 9.76 -4.90
CA LYS A 369 -26.18 10.06 -5.73
C LYS A 369 -26.57 8.87 -6.61
N ASP A 370 -25.60 8.21 -7.24
CA ASP A 370 -25.86 7.03 -8.09
C ASP A 370 -26.38 5.85 -7.24
N ALA A 371 -25.80 5.63 -6.06
CA ALA A 371 -26.27 4.61 -5.12
C ALA A 371 -27.71 4.88 -4.63
N ARG A 372 -28.06 6.14 -4.35
CA ARG A 372 -29.44 6.52 -3.99
C ARG A 372 -30.41 6.23 -5.13
N HIS A 373 -30.06 6.62 -6.36
CA HIS A 373 -30.92 6.36 -7.51
C HIS A 373 -31.16 4.87 -7.75
N ALA A 374 -30.12 4.04 -7.56
CA ALA A 374 -30.26 2.58 -7.62
C ALA A 374 -31.19 2.04 -6.50
N ALA A 375 -31.07 2.55 -5.28
CA ALA A 375 -31.93 2.17 -4.16
C ALA A 375 -33.40 2.60 -4.39
N GLU A 376 -33.63 3.82 -4.90
CA GLU A 376 -34.96 4.32 -5.28
C GLU A 376 -35.61 3.44 -6.35
N GLY A 377 -34.85 3.04 -7.37
CA GLY A 377 -35.32 2.13 -8.41
C GLY A 377 -35.74 0.76 -7.85
N GLU A 378 -34.96 0.19 -6.93
CA GLU A 378 -35.32 -1.07 -6.25
C GLU A 378 -36.54 -0.91 -5.33
N ILE A 379 -36.67 0.23 -4.64
CA ILE A 379 -37.89 0.54 -3.86
C ILE A 379 -39.11 0.52 -4.77
N TYR A 380 -39.04 1.20 -5.91
CA TYR A 380 -40.14 1.25 -6.88
C TYR A 380 -40.49 -0.15 -7.40
N THR A 381 -39.51 -0.96 -7.79
CA THR A 381 -39.74 -2.33 -8.25
C THR A 381 -40.37 -3.20 -7.17
N LYS A 382 -39.85 -3.17 -5.93
CA LYS A 382 -40.39 -3.97 -4.81
C LYS A 382 -41.77 -3.52 -4.37
N LEU A 383 -42.04 -2.22 -4.39
CA LEU A 383 -43.36 -1.68 -4.08
C LEU A 383 -44.39 -2.16 -5.11
N ASN A 384 -44.08 -2.09 -6.40
CA ASN A 384 -44.96 -2.59 -7.46
C ASN A 384 -45.18 -4.11 -7.36
N GLN A 385 -44.13 -4.90 -7.11
CA GLN A 385 -44.27 -6.33 -6.87
C GLN A 385 -45.23 -6.63 -5.70
N LYS A 386 -45.11 -5.88 -4.60
CA LYS A 386 -46.01 -6.03 -3.45
C LYS A 386 -47.44 -5.63 -3.79
N ILE A 387 -47.65 -4.56 -4.55
CA ILE A 387 -48.97 -4.15 -5.04
C ILE A 387 -49.57 -5.26 -5.93
N ASP A 388 -48.79 -5.82 -6.85
CA ASP A 388 -49.22 -6.91 -7.73
C ASP A 388 -49.61 -8.16 -6.94
N GLU A 389 -48.85 -8.52 -5.90
CA GLU A 389 -49.20 -9.63 -4.99
C GLU A 389 -50.56 -9.41 -4.32
N PHE A 390 -50.87 -8.20 -3.86
CA PHE A 390 -52.19 -7.87 -3.30
C PHE A 390 -53.29 -7.93 -4.36
N VAL A 391 -53.04 -7.41 -5.57
CA VAL A 391 -54.02 -7.40 -6.66
C VAL A 391 -54.31 -8.82 -7.18
N GLN A 392 -53.35 -9.74 -7.13
CA GLN A 392 -53.57 -11.15 -7.47
C GLN A 392 -54.57 -11.87 -6.54
N LEU A 393 -54.81 -11.33 -5.33
CA LEU A 393 -55.84 -11.81 -4.41
C LEU A 393 -57.25 -11.33 -4.78
N ALA A 394 -57.39 -10.54 -5.85
CA ALA A 394 -58.68 -10.05 -6.28
C ALA A 394 -59.55 -11.18 -6.84
N ASP A 395 -60.60 -11.52 -6.10
CA ASP A 395 -61.64 -12.44 -6.53
C ASP A 395 -62.91 -11.65 -6.82
N TYR A 396 -63.12 -11.31 -8.09
CA TYR A 396 -64.27 -10.53 -8.54
C TYR A 396 -65.38 -11.47 -9.01
N ASP A 397 -66.52 -11.46 -8.33
CA ASP A 397 -67.75 -12.05 -8.86
C ASP A 397 -68.41 -11.07 -9.83
N TRP A 398 -68.11 -11.25 -11.11
CA TRP A 398 -68.64 -10.45 -12.22
C TRP A 398 -70.15 -10.63 -12.46
N THR A 399 -70.82 -11.55 -11.73
CA THR A 399 -72.24 -11.88 -11.91
C THR A 399 -73.15 -11.36 -10.80
N MET A 400 -72.61 -10.58 -9.86
CA MET A 400 -73.41 -9.97 -8.79
C MET A 400 -74.53 -9.07 -9.33
N SER A 401 -75.74 -9.28 -8.82
CA SER A 401 -76.95 -8.55 -9.21
C SER A 401 -77.03 -7.16 -8.55
N GLU A 402 -76.45 -7.02 -7.35
CA GLU A 402 -76.35 -5.76 -6.61
C GLU A 402 -74.97 -5.68 -5.92
N PRO A 403 -74.37 -4.49 -5.80
CA PRO A 403 -73.08 -4.31 -5.14
C PRO A 403 -73.21 -4.43 -3.62
N ASP A 404 -72.29 -5.16 -2.98
CA ASP A 404 -72.27 -5.43 -1.53
C ASP A 404 -71.94 -4.20 -0.65
N GLY A 405 -71.70 -3.03 -1.28
CA GLY A 405 -71.50 -1.74 -0.62
C GLY A 405 -70.21 -1.58 0.21
N ARG A 406 -69.32 -2.58 0.19
CA ARG A 406 -68.05 -2.59 0.93
C ARG A 406 -66.87 -2.72 -0.03
N ALA A 407 -65.74 -2.12 0.33
CA ALA A 407 -64.47 -2.31 -0.38
C ALA A 407 -63.94 -3.73 -0.16
N SER A 408 -63.34 -4.32 -1.19
CA SER A 408 -62.74 -5.65 -1.12
C SER A 408 -61.65 -5.73 -0.04
N GLY A 409 -61.57 -6.85 0.69
CA GLY A 409 -60.63 -7.03 1.80
C GLY A 409 -59.18 -6.77 1.42
N TYR A 410 -58.73 -7.31 0.27
CA TYR A 410 -57.36 -7.10 -0.21
C TYR A 410 -57.03 -5.61 -0.50
N LEU A 411 -58.02 -4.79 -0.91
CA LEU A 411 -57.82 -3.35 -1.12
C LEU A 411 -57.64 -2.61 0.20
N MET A 412 -58.37 -3.01 1.24
CA MET A 412 -58.22 -2.43 2.57
C MET A 412 -56.84 -2.76 3.16
N ASP A 413 -56.38 -4.01 2.98
CA ASP A 413 -55.06 -4.45 3.42
C ASP A 413 -53.94 -3.74 2.63
N LEU A 414 -54.11 -3.58 1.31
CA LEU A 414 -53.20 -2.81 0.47
C LEU A 414 -53.11 -1.34 0.93
N ILE A 415 -54.23 -0.69 1.21
CA ILE A 415 -54.24 0.70 1.71
C ILE A 415 -53.53 0.80 3.07
N ASN A 416 -53.75 -0.16 3.96
CA ASN A 416 -53.07 -0.19 5.26
C ASN A 416 -51.57 -0.41 5.11
N PHE A 417 -51.15 -1.32 4.22
CA PHE A 417 -49.75 -1.54 3.87
C PHE A 417 -49.10 -0.27 3.32
N LEU A 418 -49.70 0.35 2.30
CA LEU A 418 -49.19 1.59 1.71
C LEU A 418 -49.10 2.71 2.74
N ARG A 419 -50.12 2.89 3.59
CA ARG A 419 -50.07 3.89 4.68
C ARG A 419 -48.90 3.63 5.64
N SER A 420 -48.69 2.37 6.03
CA SER A 420 -47.57 2.00 6.91
C SER A 420 -46.21 2.27 6.25
N ILE A 421 -46.07 1.96 4.96
CA ILE A 421 -44.81 2.16 4.23
C ILE A 421 -44.56 3.66 3.95
N PHE A 422 -45.58 4.42 3.53
CA PHE A 422 -45.47 5.86 3.30
C PHE A 422 -45.18 6.64 4.58
N GLN A 423 -45.65 6.18 5.75
CA GLN A 423 -45.22 6.75 7.03
C GLN A 423 -43.70 6.61 7.24
N VAL A 424 -43.09 5.48 6.86
CA VAL A 424 -41.63 5.31 6.91
C VAL A 424 -40.94 6.24 5.92
N PHE A 425 -41.52 6.45 4.73
CA PHE A 425 -40.99 7.39 3.74
C PHE A 425 -41.07 8.87 4.15
N THR A 426 -41.92 9.26 5.11
CA THR A 426 -41.98 10.67 5.57
C THR A 426 -40.68 11.16 6.24
N HIS A 427 -39.78 10.25 6.61
CA HIS A 427 -38.46 10.58 7.13
C HIS A 427 -37.38 10.77 6.04
N LEU A 428 -37.73 10.58 4.76
CA LEU A 428 -36.84 10.89 3.65
C LEU A 428 -36.77 12.41 3.43
N PRO A 429 -35.60 12.97 3.04
CA PRO A 429 -35.51 14.36 2.63
C PRO A 429 -36.48 14.63 1.46
N VAL A 430 -37.16 15.78 1.52
CA VAL A 430 -38.28 16.25 0.66
C VAL A 430 -38.03 16.14 -0.87
N ILE A 431 -36.78 15.91 -1.28
CA ILE A 431 -36.39 15.74 -2.68
C ILE A 431 -36.91 14.40 -3.25
N CYS A 432 -37.03 13.33 -2.45
CA CYS A 432 -37.55 12.04 -2.94
C CYS A 432 -39.09 11.98 -2.97
N SER A 433 -39.79 12.73 -2.11
CA SER A 433 -41.26 12.71 -2.02
C SER A 433 -41.97 13.37 -3.22
N LEU A 434 -41.23 14.03 -4.12
CA LEU A 434 -41.77 14.68 -5.31
C LEU A 434 -41.64 13.82 -6.58
N TYR A 435 -40.91 12.70 -6.53
CA TYR A 435 -40.65 11.82 -7.68
C TYR A 435 -41.18 10.38 -7.52
N LEU A 436 -41.72 10.06 -6.33
CA LEU A 436 -42.61 8.91 -6.06
C LEU A 436 -44.05 9.43 -5.97
#